data_AF-A0A094QXS0-F1
#
_entry.id   AF-A0A094QXS0-F1
#
_cell.length_a   1.000
_cell.length_b   1.000
_cell.length_c   1.000
_cell.angle_alpha   90.00
_cell.angle_beta   90.00
_cell.angle_gamma   90.00
#
_symmetry.space_group_name_H-M   'P 1'
#
loop_
_entity.id
_entity.type
_entity.pdbx_description
1 polymer ?
#
loop_
_entity_poly.entity_id
_entity_poly.type
_entity_poly.pdbx_seq_one_letter_code
_entity_poly.pdbx_strand_id
1 'polypeptide(L)'
;VGGVIGGLVLTGIAVSHGLSAALYALAALIVVGGLFVILAPAGIPEPPRMSAENLPPVNWRRLAPILVAAAFFCLTQLGIVALLTLYLSSSRGWSPTHAGQLYALMMACVIPLRIRLGVISDRYPAKRVNFQIVIALSGAVLLLLCAVLEQYAIVVPLLFLAGISAMGWNGLLFTTAVVAVPSQRVGYTQGVLHSFIFAAGGLSPIIMSRIVQSFSWQAAWTVMAICSVMAAVSLRRFDASPEKAKELA
;
A
#
# COMPACT_ATOMS: atom_id res chain seq x y z
N VAL A 1 11.76 -5.02 3.87
CA VAL A 1 12.71 -6.16 3.95
C VAL A 1 12.25 -7.31 3.07
N GLY A 2 11.07 -7.91 3.31
CA GLY A 2 10.55 -9.02 2.48
C GLY A 2 10.54 -8.74 0.97
N GLY A 3 10.08 -7.56 0.52
CA GLY A 3 10.12 -7.19 -0.90
C GLY A 3 11.53 -7.05 -1.50
N VAL A 4 12.53 -6.64 -0.70
CA VAL A 4 13.94 -6.57 -1.14
C VAL A 4 14.48 -7.98 -1.35
N ILE A 5 14.29 -8.85 -0.36
CA ILE A 5 14.72 -10.24 -0.40
C ILE A 5 14.01 -10.97 -1.54
N GLY A 6 12.68 -10.82 -1.66
CA GLY A 6 11.89 -11.42 -2.73
C GLY A 6 12.36 -10.99 -4.12
N GLY A 7 12.57 -9.67 -4.32
CA GLY A 7 13.02 -9.14 -5.62
C GLY A 7 14.39 -9.66 -6.06
N LEU A 8 15.29 -9.97 -5.12
CA LEU A 8 16.62 -10.50 -5.44
C LEU A 8 16.63 -12.04 -5.50
N VAL A 9 16.17 -12.69 -4.44
CA VAL A 9 16.29 -14.13 -4.23
C VAL A 9 15.31 -14.90 -5.11
N LEU A 10 14.02 -14.52 -5.12
CA LEU A 10 13.02 -15.26 -5.91
C LEU A 10 13.25 -15.07 -7.41
N THR A 11 13.64 -13.86 -7.83
CA THR A 11 14.01 -13.61 -9.23
C THR A 11 15.24 -14.42 -9.63
N GLY A 12 16.26 -14.49 -8.78
CA GLY A 12 17.45 -15.30 -9.03
C GLY A 12 17.13 -16.79 -9.17
N ILE A 13 16.31 -17.34 -8.29
CA ILE A 13 15.85 -18.73 -8.36
C ILE A 13 15.01 -18.95 -9.62
N ALA A 14 14.09 -18.04 -9.95
CA ALA A 14 13.22 -18.17 -11.10
C ALA A 14 14.00 -18.20 -12.42
N VAL A 15 15.06 -17.39 -12.54
CA VAL A 15 15.91 -17.35 -13.73
C VAL A 15 16.81 -18.58 -13.85
N SER A 16 17.35 -19.08 -12.72
CA SER A 16 18.33 -20.18 -12.73
C SER A 16 17.71 -21.59 -12.69
N HIS A 17 16.59 -21.75 -11.98
CA HIS A 17 15.96 -23.05 -11.70
C HIS A 17 14.48 -23.10 -12.12
N GLY A 18 13.99 -22.04 -12.80
CA GLY A 18 12.61 -21.95 -13.29
C GLY A 18 11.61 -21.45 -12.24
N LEU A 19 10.42 -21.10 -12.72
CA LEU A 19 9.35 -20.52 -11.89
C LEU A 19 8.89 -21.47 -10.78
N SER A 20 8.77 -22.77 -11.07
CA SER A 20 8.34 -23.77 -10.08
C SER A 20 9.26 -23.81 -8.86
N ALA A 21 10.58 -23.74 -9.07
CA ALA A 21 11.55 -23.71 -7.98
C ALA A 21 11.38 -22.47 -7.09
N ALA A 22 11.13 -21.30 -7.70
CA ALA A 22 10.88 -20.07 -6.95
C ALA A 22 9.60 -20.16 -6.11
N LEU A 23 8.54 -20.78 -6.66
CA LEU A 23 7.28 -21.00 -5.94
C LEU A 23 7.45 -22.00 -4.78
N TYR A 24 8.20 -23.09 -4.96
CA TYR A 24 8.50 -24.03 -3.88
C TYR A 24 9.34 -23.39 -2.77
N ALA A 25 10.33 -22.56 -3.12
CA ALA A 25 11.11 -21.82 -2.14
C ALA A 25 10.23 -20.86 -1.32
N LEU A 26 9.31 -20.15 -1.98
CA LEU A 26 8.33 -19.30 -1.31
C LEU A 26 7.40 -20.10 -0.39
N ALA A 27 6.90 -21.26 -0.85
CA ALA A 27 6.04 -22.14 -0.05
C ALA A 27 6.77 -22.65 1.21
N ALA A 28 8.04 -23.06 1.07
CA ALA A 28 8.87 -23.49 2.19
C ALA A 28 9.04 -22.37 3.24
N LEU A 29 9.31 -21.13 2.81
CA LEU A 29 9.41 -19.97 3.70
C LEU A 29 8.10 -19.70 4.46
N ILE A 30 6.96 -19.85 3.79
CA ILE A 30 5.63 -19.71 4.43
C ILE A 30 5.42 -20.79 5.48
N VAL A 31 5.75 -22.06 5.17
CA VAL A 31 5.64 -23.18 6.12
C VAL A 31 6.53 -22.96 7.33
N VAL A 32 7.78 -22.55 7.13
CA VAL A 32 8.71 -22.23 8.23
C VAL A 32 8.16 -21.10 9.10
N GLY A 33 7.62 -20.04 8.49
CA GLY A 33 6.96 -18.95 9.23
C GLY A 33 5.75 -19.43 10.03
N GLY A 34 4.92 -20.30 9.46
CA GLY A 34 3.76 -20.89 10.13
C GLY A 34 4.16 -21.78 11.32
N LEU A 35 5.19 -22.62 11.14
CA LEU A 35 5.75 -23.44 12.22
C LEU A 35 6.30 -22.56 13.35
N PHE A 36 7.00 -21.47 13.03
CA PHE A 36 7.48 -20.53 14.03
C PHE A 36 6.35 -19.93 14.86
N VAL A 37 5.22 -19.58 14.24
CA VAL A 37 4.04 -19.07 14.95
C VAL A 37 3.39 -20.12 15.83
N ILE A 38 3.27 -21.37 15.36
CA ILE A 38 2.69 -22.49 16.14
C ILE A 38 3.55 -22.81 17.37
N LEU A 39 4.87 -22.74 17.21
CA LEU A 39 5.84 -23.05 18.25
C LEU A 39 6.14 -21.85 19.17
N ALA A 40 5.64 -20.65 18.84
CA ALA A 40 5.85 -19.47 19.65
C ALA A 40 5.12 -19.63 21.01
N PRO A 41 5.78 -19.32 22.14
CA PRO A 41 5.15 -19.43 23.44
C PRO A 41 3.92 -18.52 23.52
N ALA A 42 2.78 -19.07 23.95
CA ALA A 42 1.58 -18.30 24.25
C ALA A 42 1.84 -17.41 25.47
N GLY A 43 2.25 -16.15 25.23
CA GLY A 43 2.85 -15.31 26.27
C GLY A 43 1.95 -14.24 26.88
N ILE A 44 0.75 -13.99 26.33
CA ILE A 44 -0.08 -12.86 26.76
C ILE A 44 -1.50 -13.35 27.02
N PRO A 45 -1.99 -13.32 28.28
CA PRO A 45 -3.38 -13.57 28.59
C PRO A 45 -4.28 -12.70 27.71
N GLU A 46 -5.28 -13.30 27.05
CA GLU A 46 -6.24 -12.53 26.28
C GLU A 46 -6.93 -11.52 27.22
N PRO A 47 -7.03 -10.23 26.84
CA PRO A 47 -7.82 -9.29 27.61
C PRO A 47 -9.27 -9.77 27.71
N PRO A 48 -9.97 -9.48 28.82
CA PRO A 48 -11.35 -9.91 29.00
C PRO A 48 -12.22 -9.47 27.81
N ARG A 49 -12.86 -10.43 27.14
CA ARG A 49 -13.74 -10.15 26.00
C ARG A 49 -15.00 -9.47 26.51
N MET A 50 -15.26 -8.25 26.05
CA MET A 50 -16.53 -7.56 26.33
C MET A 50 -17.67 -8.21 25.54
N SER A 51 -18.86 -8.31 26.14
CA SER A 51 -20.09 -8.65 25.41
C SER A 51 -20.34 -7.62 24.29
N ALA A 52 -20.87 -8.06 23.15
CA ALA A 52 -21.16 -7.22 22.00
C ALA A 52 -22.08 -6.04 22.34
N GLU A 53 -22.99 -6.23 23.30
CA GLU A 53 -23.95 -5.24 23.79
C GLU A 53 -23.26 -4.07 24.52
N ASN A 54 -22.08 -4.29 25.10
CA ASN A 54 -21.34 -3.28 25.86
C ASN A 54 -20.30 -2.51 25.02
N LEU A 55 -20.21 -2.79 23.72
CA LEU A 55 -19.22 -2.17 22.86
C LEU A 55 -19.76 -0.86 22.28
N PRO A 56 -18.96 0.24 22.32
CA PRO A 56 -19.39 1.51 21.75
C PRO A 56 -19.64 1.37 20.24
N PRO A 57 -20.60 2.11 19.68
CA PRO A 57 -20.87 2.09 18.25
C PRO A 57 -19.69 2.67 17.47
N VAL A 58 -19.52 2.22 16.22
CA VAL A 58 -18.53 2.78 15.29
C VAL A 58 -19.24 3.69 14.30
N ASN A 59 -18.77 4.93 14.19
CA ASN A 59 -19.29 5.88 13.21
C ASN A 59 -18.73 5.57 11.80
N TRP A 60 -19.37 4.65 11.08
CA TRP A 60 -18.94 4.24 9.75
C TRP A 60 -19.00 5.34 8.70
N ARG A 61 -19.92 6.31 8.85
CA ARG A 61 -19.99 7.47 7.94
C ARG A 61 -18.74 8.32 8.05
N ARG A 62 -18.22 8.47 9.26
CA ARG A 62 -16.96 9.17 9.52
C ARG A 62 -15.74 8.40 9.01
N LEU A 63 -15.74 7.07 9.10
CA LEU A 63 -14.62 6.23 8.64
C LEU A 63 -14.63 5.95 7.14
N ALA A 64 -15.79 6.03 6.47
CA ALA A 64 -15.93 5.73 5.06
C ALA A 64 -14.90 6.44 4.16
N PRO A 65 -14.55 7.73 4.36
CA PRO A 65 -13.53 8.38 3.55
C PRO A 65 -12.13 7.76 3.73
N ILE A 66 -11.79 7.25 4.93
CA ILE A 66 -10.53 6.53 5.17
C ILE A 66 -10.54 5.17 4.45
N LEU A 67 -11.65 4.43 4.53
CA LEU A 67 -11.78 3.12 3.88
C LEU A 67 -11.65 3.23 2.35
N VAL A 68 -12.31 4.23 1.77
CA VAL A 68 -12.25 4.52 0.34
C VAL A 68 -10.85 4.98 -0.07
N ALA A 69 -10.21 5.87 0.72
CA ALA A 69 -8.83 6.26 0.47
C ALA A 69 -7.87 5.06 0.52
N ALA A 70 -8.07 4.12 1.45
CA ALA A 70 -7.29 2.89 1.57
C ALA A 70 -7.34 2.06 0.28
N ALA A 71 -8.55 1.87 -0.26
CA ALA A 71 -8.75 1.12 -1.49
C ALA A 71 -8.02 1.80 -2.67
N PHE A 72 -8.17 3.11 -2.83
CA PHE A 72 -7.51 3.85 -3.92
C PHE A 72 -5.99 3.89 -3.78
N PHE A 73 -5.46 4.10 -2.58
CA PHE A 73 -4.02 3.99 -2.33
C PHE A 73 -3.51 2.61 -2.68
N CYS A 74 -4.25 1.56 -2.31
CA CYS A 74 -3.85 0.19 -2.59
C CYS A 74 -3.90 -0.12 -4.10
N LEU A 75 -4.92 0.37 -4.81
CA LEU A 75 -5.00 0.29 -6.28
C LEU A 75 -3.75 0.89 -6.93
N THR A 76 -3.36 2.09 -6.54
CA THR A 76 -2.14 2.73 -7.07
C THR A 76 -0.88 1.96 -6.67
N GLN A 77 -0.72 1.64 -5.38
CA GLN A 77 0.49 0.97 -4.87
C GLN A 77 0.72 -0.38 -5.52
N LEU A 78 -0.27 -1.27 -5.49
CA LEU A 78 -0.10 -2.63 -5.99
C LEU A 78 -0.12 -2.69 -7.52
N GLY A 79 -0.74 -1.71 -8.17
CA GLY A 79 -0.64 -1.53 -9.61
C GLY A 79 0.81 -1.25 -10.01
N ILE A 80 1.47 -0.28 -9.38
CA ILE A 80 2.89 0.00 -9.64
C ILE A 80 3.76 -1.22 -9.34
N VAL A 81 3.58 -1.84 -8.16
CA VAL A 81 4.40 -3.00 -7.75
C VAL A 81 4.30 -4.15 -8.73
N ALA A 82 3.09 -4.50 -9.16
CA ALA A 82 2.86 -5.64 -10.05
C ALA A 82 3.30 -5.33 -11.48
N LEU A 83 3.09 -4.11 -11.95
CA LEU A 83 3.37 -3.75 -13.34
C LEU A 83 4.78 -3.23 -13.57
N LEU A 84 5.53 -2.81 -12.54
CA LEU A 84 6.87 -2.25 -12.72
C LEU A 84 7.82 -3.23 -13.41
N THR A 85 7.96 -4.45 -12.88
CA THR A 85 8.89 -5.43 -13.46
C THR A 85 8.42 -5.89 -14.83
N LEU A 86 7.10 -6.04 -15.00
CA LEU A 86 6.48 -6.37 -16.29
C LEU A 86 6.83 -5.29 -17.32
N TYR A 87 6.56 -4.02 -17.03
CA TYR A 87 6.86 -2.88 -17.90
C TYR A 87 8.32 -2.84 -18.35
N LEU A 88 9.24 -3.01 -17.41
CA LEU A 88 10.68 -3.01 -17.70
C LEU A 88 11.06 -4.16 -18.63
N SER A 89 10.56 -5.36 -18.35
CA SER A 89 10.88 -6.54 -19.17
C SER A 89 10.20 -6.54 -20.54
N SER A 90 8.88 -6.29 -20.61
CA SER A 90 8.08 -6.46 -21.82
C SER A 90 8.20 -5.32 -22.80
N SER A 91 8.36 -4.09 -22.29
CA SER A 91 8.33 -2.89 -23.12
C SER A 91 9.65 -2.15 -23.17
N ARG A 92 10.54 -2.38 -22.20
CA ARG A 92 11.87 -1.74 -22.17
C ARG A 92 13.02 -2.72 -22.39
N GLY A 93 12.74 -4.01 -22.60
CA GLY A 93 13.76 -5.02 -22.93
C GLY A 93 14.72 -5.34 -21.79
N TRP A 94 14.39 -4.96 -20.56
CA TRP A 94 15.22 -5.30 -19.41
C TRP A 94 15.17 -6.80 -19.16
N SER A 95 16.30 -7.38 -18.75
CA SER A 95 16.29 -8.74 -18.23
C SER A 95 15.42 -8.79 -16.95
N PRO A 96 14.76 -9.92 -16.67
CA PRO A 96 14.01 -10.11 -15.43
C PRO A 96 14.86 -9.81 -14.18
N THR A 97 16.14 -10.15 -14.22
CA THR A 97 17.11 -9.87 -13.13
C THR A 97 17.26 -8.37 -12.87
N HIS A 98 17.50 -7.56 -13.90
CA HIS A 98 17.65 -6.10 -13.72
C HIS A 98 16.35 -5.45 -13.25
N ALA A 99 15.20 -5.91 -13.76
CA ALA A 99 13.90 -5.44 -13.31
C ALA A 99 13.66 -5.76 -11.83
N GLY A 100 13.99 -6.98 -11.39
CA GLY A 100 13.94 -7.40 -9.99
C GLY A 100 14.88 -6.61 -9.08
N GLN A 101 16.09 -6.29 -9.55
CA GLN A 101 17.04 -5.44 -8.82
C GLN A 101 16.53 -4.02 -8.63
N LEU A 102 15.95 -3.40 -9.67
CA LEU A 102 15.37 -2.06 -9.54
C LEU A 102 14.19 -2.06 -8.56
N TYR A 103 13.34 -3.09 -8.62
CA TYR A 103 12.27 -3.29 -7.65
C TYR A 103 12.82 -3.43 -6.22
N ALA A 104 13.88 -4.24 -6.03
CA ALA A 104 14.51 -4.41 -4.73
C ALA A 104 15.09 -3.08 -4.20
N LEU A 105 15.72 -2.29 -5.06
CA LEU A 105 16.22 -0.95 -4.73
C LEU A 105 15.07 -0.03 -4.32
N MET A 106 13.95 -0.04 -5.06
CA MET A 106 12.75 0.73 -4.73
C MET A 106 12.23 0.36 -3.34
N MET A 107 12.13 -0.94 -3.05
CA MET A 107 11.71 -1.43 -1.73
C MET A 107 12.69 -1.05 -0.62
N ALA A 108 14.00 -1.01 -0.91
CA ALA A 108 15.00 -0.55 0.05
C ALA A 108 14.82 0.93 0.39
N CYS A 109 14.49 1.79 -0.58
CA CYS A 109 14.20 3.21 -0.36
C CYS A 109 12.87 3.45 0.38
N VAL A 110 11.87 2.58 0.21
CA VAL A 110 10.58 2.69 0.91
C VAL A 110 10.72 2.50 2.43
N ILE A 111 11.66 1.66 2.89
CA ILE A 111 11.86 1.38 4.31
C ILE A 111 12.15 2.67 5.12
N PRO A 112 13.22 3.44 4.84
CA PRO A 112 13.50 4.67 5.56
C PRO A 112 12.43 5.73 5.35
N LEU A 113 11.78 5.78 4.18
CA LEU A 113 10.66 6.70 3.94
C LEU A 113 9.52 6.44 4.94
N ARG A 114 9.07 5.18 5.08
CA ARG A 114 7.98 4.82 5.99
C ARG A 114 8.32 5.15 7.43
N ILE A 115 9.54 4.86 7.87
CA ILE A 115 10.01 5.19 9.22
C ILE A 115 9.96 6.70 9.45
N ARG A 116 10.53 7.49 8.52
CA ARG A 116 10.55 8.96 8.61
C ARG A 116 9.15 9.55 8.61
N LEU A 117 8.27 9.09 7.72
CA LEU A 117 6.88 9.55 7.67
C LEU A 117 6.11 9.21 8.95
N GLY A 118 6.35 8.04 9.54
CA GLY A 118 5.80 7.68 10.86
C GLY A 118 6.25 8.66 11.94
N VAL A 119 7.57 8.86 12.08
CA VAL A 119 8.13 9.79 13.08
C VAL A 119 7.61 11.22 12.89
N ILE A 120 7.57 11.71 11.66
CA ILE A 120 7.05 13.06 11.35
C ILE A 120 5.56 13.13 11.67
N SER A 121 4.79 12.11 11.32
CA SER A 121 3.36 12.07 11.60
C SER A 121 3.05 12.04 13.09
N ASP A 122 3.87 11.40 13.89
CA ASP A 122 3.64 11.31 15.34
C ASP A 122 4.04 12.60 16.05
N ARG A 123 5.01 13.36 15.50
CA ARG A 123 5.33 14.72 15.96
C ARG A 123 4.25 15.74 15.58
N TYR A 124 3.53 15.53 14.49
CA TYR A 124 2.49 16.45 14.00
C TYR A 124 1.15 15.74 13.76
N PRO A 125 0.48 15.23 14.82
CA PRO A 125 -0.72 14.41 14.67
C PRO A 125 -1.85 15.14 13.95
N ALA A 126 -2.01 16.46 14.17
CA ALA A 126 -3.00 17.29 13.50
C ALA A 126 -2.78 17.40 11.97
N LYS A 127 -1.56 17.14 11.48
CA LYS A 127 -1.20 17.22 10.05
C LYS A 127 -1.17 15.85 9.37
N ARG A 128 -1.45 14.75 10.07
CA ARG A 128 -1.35 13.37 9.57
C ARG A 128 -2.16 13.14 8.29
N VAL A 129 -3.38 13.67 8.21
CA VAL A 129 -4.24 13.57 7.02
C VAL A 129 -3.67 14.39 5.87
N ASN A 130 -3.16 15.59 6.16
CA ASN A 130 -2.53 16.45 5.15
C ASN A 130 -1.27 15.80 4.56
N PHE A 131 -0.44 15.11 5.37
CA PHE A 131 0.70 14.37 4.86
C PHE A 131 0.28 13.26 3.88
N GLN A 132 -0.80 12.54 4.17
CA GLN A 132 -1.34 11.52 3.26
C GLN A 132 -1.86 12.14 1.95
N ILE A 133 -2.51 13.29 2.02
CA ILE A 133 -2.95 14.05 0.84
C ILE A 133 -1.73 14.46 -0.01
N VAL A 134 -0.66 14.96 0.61
CA VAL A 134 0.58 15.33 -0.12
C VAL A 134 1.22 14.11 -0.78
N ILE A 135 1.28 12.97 -0.06
CA ILE A 135 1.77 11.70 -0.62
C ILE A 135 0.93 11.30 -1.85
N ALA A 136 -0.40 11.30 -1.71
CA ALA A 136 -1.33 10.98 -2.80
C ALA A 136 -1.15 11.89 -4.02
N LEU A 137 -1.09 13.21 -3.81
CA LEU A 137 -0.96 14.17 -4.90
C LEU A 137 0.43 14.13 -5.56
N SER A 138 1.49 13.94 -4.78
CA SER A 138 2.85 13.77 -5.34
C SER A 138 2.94 12.50 -6.20
N GLY A 139 2.37 11.37 -5.73
CA GLY A 139 2.27 10.15 -6.51
C GLY A 139 1.46 10.34 -7.80
N ALA A 140 0.35 11.07 -7.74
CA ALA A 140 -0.47 11.38 -8.92
C ALA A 140 0.31 12.20 -9.96
N VAL A 141 1.01 13.25 -9.53
CA VAL A 141 1.83 14.08 -10.42
C VAL A 141 2.92 13.26 -11.10
N LEU A 142 3.65 12.43 -10.34
CA LEU A 142 4.70 11.58 -10.90
C LEU A 142 4.14 10.60 -11.95
N LEU A 143 2.98 9.99 -11.68
CA LEU A 143 2.32 9.07 -12.62
C LEU A 143 1.78 9.78 -13.87
N LEU A 144 1.23 10.99 -13.73
CA LEU A 144 0.83 11.79 -14.88
C LEU A 144 2.03 12.19 -15.74
N LEU A 145 3.16 12.54 -15.12
CA LEU A 145 4.40 12.77 -15.86
C LEU A 145 4.86 11.50 -16.59
N CYS A 146 4.75 10.31 -15.98
CA CYS A 146 5.00 9.04 -16.69
C CYS A 146 4.04 8.80 -17.86
N ALA A 147 2.79 9.28 -17.78
CA ALA A 147 1.80 9.10 -18.83
C ALA A 147 2.03 10.05 -20.01
N VAL A 148 2.49 11.28 -19.74
CA VAL A 148 2.72 12.33 -20.75
C VAL A 148 4.11 12.23 -21.39
N LEU A 149 5.14 11.92 -20.59
CA LEU A 149 6.51 11.83 -21.07
C LEU A 149 6.75 10.42 -21.58
N GLU A 150 6.95 10.25 -22.88
CA GLU A 150 7.15 8.91 -23.47
C GLU A 150 8.61 8.44 -23.40
N GLN A 151 9.52 9.39 -23.18
CA GLN A 151 10.96 9.16 -23.23
C GLN A 151 11.43 8.26 -22.09
N TYR A 152 11.94 7.10 -22.48
CA TYR A 152 12.33 6.02 -21.57
C TYR A 152 13.23 6.47 -20.41
N ALA A 153 14.27 7.27 -20.72
CA ALA A 153 15.25 7.72 -19.73
C ALA A 153 14.62 8.56 -18.61
N ILE A 154 13.42 9.09 -18.83
CA ILE A 154 12.68 9.92 -17.88
C ILE A 154 11.60 9.10 -17.16
N VAL A 155 10.89 8.22 -17.87
CA VAL A 155 9.78 7.44 -17.30
C VAL A 155 10.24 6.50 -16.19
N VAL A 156 11.36 5.81 -16.37
CA VAL A 156 11.83 4.83 -15.38
C VAL A 156 12.16 5.49 -14.03
N PRO A 157 12.97 6.57 -13.97
CA PRO A 157 13.17 7.31 -12.73
C PRO A 157 11.88 7.86 -12.12
N LEU A 158 10.97 8.39 -12.93
CA LEU A 158 9.69 8.90 -12.42
C LEU A 158 8.82 7.80 -11.83
N LEU A 159 8.73 6.63 -12.48
CA LEU A 159 7.96 5.50 -11.99
C LEU A 159 8.57 4.91 -10.72
N PHE A 160 9.89 4.89 -10.62
CA PHE A 160 10.61 4.53 -9.40
C PHE A 160 10.25 5.46 -8.22
N LEU A 161 10.27 6.78 -8.45
CA LEU A 161 9.85 7.76 -7.44
C LEU A 161 8.36 7.65 -7.11
N ALA A 162 7.51 7.41 -8.11
CA ALA A 162 6.08 7.20 -7.93
C ALA A 162 5.81 5.98 -7.04
N GLY A 163 6.52 4.86 -7.27
CA GLY A 163 6.41 3.66 -6.43
C GLY A 163 6.86 3.90 -5.00
N ILE A 164 7.92 4.67 -4.79
CA ILE A 164 8.35 5.08 -3.44
C ILE A 164 7.26 5.91 -2.74
N SER A 165 6.75 6.94 -3.41
CA SER A 165 5.70 7.82 -2.86
C SER A 165 4.42 7.03 -2.56
N ALA A 166 3.95 6.21 -3.50
CA ALA A 166 2.75 5.39 -3.39
C ALA A 166 2.81 4.34 -2.27
N MET A 167 3.96 4.12 -1.64
CA MET A 167 4.09 3.22 -0.49
C MET A 167 4.12 3.92 0.87
N GLY A 168 4.15 5.26 0.91
CA GLY A 168 4.29 6.03 2.16
C GLY A 168 3.05 6.12 3.04
N TRP A 169 1.87 5.74 2.55
CA TRP A 169 0.58 6.00 3.21
C TRP A 169 0.22 5.03 4.34
N ASN A 170 0.66 3.76 4.28
CA ASN A 170 0.17 2.66 5.12
C ASN A 170 0.14 2.99 6.62
N GLY A 171 1.30 3.32 7.19
CA GLY A 171 1.40 3.62 8.62
C GLY A 171 0.55 4.82 9.04
N LEU A 172 0.50 5.87 8.22
CA LEU A 172 -0.29 7.07 8.53
C LEU A 172 -1.79 6.77 8.49
N LEU A 173 -2.25 6.03 7.48
CA LEU A 173 -3.66 5.67 7.34
C LEU A 173 -4.13 4.75 8.47
N PHE A 174 -3.31 3.76 8.84
CA PHE A 174 -3.64 2.83 9.94
C PHE A 174 -3.78 3.59 11.24
N THR A 175 -2.81 4.46 11.56
CA THR A 175 -2.88 5.27 12.77
C THR A 175 -4.04 6.25 12.74
N THR A 176 -4.36 6.87 11.59
CA THR A 176 -5.56 7.73 11.45
C THR A 176 -6.84 6.95 11.76
N ALA A 177 -6.97 5.71 11.27
CA ALA A 177 -8.13 4.88 11.55
C ALA A 177 -8.22 4.46 13.03
N VAL A 178 -7.08 4.13 13.65
CA VAL A 178 -6.99 3.76 15.07
C VAL A 178 -7.45 4.91 15.97
N VAL A 179 -6.96 6.13 15.74
CA VAL A 179 -7.30 7.28 16.60
C VAL A 179 -8.73 7.79 16.39
N ALA A 180 -9.40 7.37 15.31
CA ALA A 180 -10.76 7.77 14.98
C ALA A 180 -11.83 6.90 15.66
N VAL A 181 -11.44 5.84 16.38
CA VAL A 181 -12.38 4.90 17.01
C VAL A 181 -12.03 4.64 18.48
N PRO A 182 -13.01 4.19 19.30
CA PRO A 182 -12.73 3.71 20.65
C PRO A 182 -11.74 2.55 20.64
N SER A 183 -10.90 2.45 21.69
CA SER A 183 -9.84 1.43 21.79
C SER A 183 -10.36 0.00 21.67
N GLN A 184 -11.57 -0.27 22.14
CA GLN A 184 -12.25 -1.57 22.07
C GLN A 184 -12.64 -1.98 20.64
N ARG A 185 -12.75 -1.01 19.71
CA ARG A 185 -13.14 -1.23 18.32
C ARG A 185 -11.97 -1.21 17.35
N VAL A 186 -10.75 -0.96 17.82
CA VAL A 186 -9.55 -0.88 16.98
C VAL A 186 -9.37 -2.15 16.15
N GLY A 187 -9.42 -3.34 16.77
CA GLY A 187 -9.25 -4.60 16.06
C GLY A 187 -10.30 -4.82 14.95
N TYR A 188 -11.58 -4.56 15.26
CA TYR A 188 -12.67 -4.69 14.29
C TYR A 188 -12.52 -3.71 13.12
N THR A 189 -12.24 -2.44 13.42
CA THR A 189 -12.03 -1.40 12.40
C THR A 189 -10.82 -1.69 11.52
N GLN A 190 -9.72 -2.19 12.08
CA GLN A 190 -8.54 -2.59 11.30
C GLN A 190 -8.85 -3.80 10.40
N GLY A 191 -9.65 -4.76 10.87
CA GLY A 191 -10.11 -5.88 10.03
C GLY A 191 -10.91 -5.41 8.82
N VAL A 192 -11.86 -4.48 9.01
CA VAL A 192 -12.62 -3.88 7.90
C VAL A 192 -11.71 -3.09 6.97
N LEU A 193 -10.82 -2.24 7.51
CA LEU A 193 -9.87 -1.46 6.72
C LEU A 193 -8.97 -2.36 5.84
N HIS A 194 -8.40 -3.42 6.42
CA HIS A 194 -7.58 -4.37 5.67
C HIS A 194 -8.38 -5.16 4.64
N SER A 195 -9.65 -5.46 4.89
CA SER A 195 -10.51 -6.12 3.89
C SER A 195 -10.63 -5.26 2.63
N PHE A 196 -10.83 -3.94 2.77
CA PHE A 196 -10.84 -2.99 1.65
C PHE A 196 -9.48 -2.95 0.94
N ILE A 197 -8.39 -2.89 1.69
CA ILE A 197 -7.03 -2.85 1.15
C ILE A 197 -6.74 -4.12 0.36
N PHE A 198 -7.00 -5.30 0.90
CA PHE A 198 -6.71 -6.56 0.20
C PHE A 198 -7.63 -6.81 -0.98
N ALA A 199 -8.92 -6.44 -0.91
CA ALA A 199 -9.82 -6.51 -2.05
C ALA A 199 -9.34 -5.61 -3.19
N ALA A 200 -9.06 -4.34 -2.91
CA ALA A 200 -8.51 -3.40 -3.88
C ALA A 200 -7.14 -3.86 -4.41
N GLY A 201 -6.32 -4.41 -3.52
CA GLY A 201 -4.98 -4.89 -3.83
C GLY A 201 -4.95 -6.10 -4.75
N GLY A 202 -5.84 -7.08 -4.53
CA GLY A 202 -5.99 -8.24 -5.42
C GLY A 202 -6.55 -7.86 -6.78
N LEU A 203 -7.47 -6.89 -6.83
CA LEU A 203 -8.04 -6.40 -8.08
C LEU A 203 -7.07 -5.52 -8.88
N SER A 204 -6.14 -4.84 -8.22
CA SER A 204 -5.27 -3.85 -8.87
C SER A 204 -4.47 -4.40 -10.06
N PRO A 205 -3.66 -5.47 -9.93
CA PRO A 205 -2.90 -6.00 -11.05
C PRO A 205 -3.82 -6.43 -12.21
N ILE A 206 -4.98 -7.01 -11.92
CA ILE A 206 -5.94 -7.47 -12.93
C ILE A 206 -6.47 -6.28 -13.74
N ILE A 207 -6.94 -5.24 -13.06
CA ILE A 207 -7.48 -4.04 -13.69
C ILE A 207 -6.39 -3.35 -14.52
N MET A 208 -5.22 -3.13 -13.93
CA MET A 208 -4.14 -2.40 -14.61
C MET A 208 -3.58 -3.19 -15.79
N SER A 209 -3.37 -4.50 -15.66
CA SER A 209 -2.93 -5.34 -16.78
C SER A 209 -3.95 -5.38 -17.91
N ARG A 210 -5.26 -5.41 -17.62
CA ARG A 210 -6.31 -5.30 -18.65
C ARG A 210 -6.27 -3.95 -19.37
N ILE A 211 -6.08 -2.86 -18.65
CA ILE A 211 -5.93 -1.52 -19.24
C ILE A 211 -4.70 -1.48 -20.16
N VAL A 212 -3.57 -2.05 -19.74
CA VAL A 212 -2.36 -2.11 -20.58
C VAL A 212 -2.60 -2.92 -21.86
N GLN A 213 -3.28 -4.06 -21.77
CA GLN A 213 -3.57 -4.92 -22.92
C GLN A 213 -4.55 -4.28 -23.91
N SER A 214 -5.54 -3.54 -23.42
CA SER A 214 -6.61 -2.97 -24.25
C SER A 214 -6.29 -1.55 -24.76
N PHE A 215 -5.45 -0.81 -24.05
CA PHE A 215 -5.15 0.60 -24.36
C PHE A 215 -3.65 0.84 -24.46
N SER A 216 -2.98 1.09 -23.34
CA SER A 216 -1.55 1.37 -23.29
C SER A 216 -1.02 1.43 -21.84
N TRP A 217 0.30 1.50 -21.70
CA TRP A 217 0.94 1.77 -20.41
C TRP A 217 0.57 3.15 -19.86
N GLN A 218 0.52 4.16 -20.73
CA GLN A 218 0.13 5.54 -20.39
C GLN A 218 -1.29 5.59 -19.82
N ALA A 219 -2.21 4.79 -20.37
CA ALA A 219 -3.56 4.66 -19.83
C ALA A 219 -3.55 4.09 -18.41
N ALA A 220 -2.75 3.05 -18.15
CA ALA A 220 -2.62 2.48 -16.80
C ALA A 220 -2.00 3.47 -15.80
N TRP A 221 -0.95 4.22 -16.19
CA TRP A 221 -0.36 5.28 -15.36
C TRP A 221 -1.38 6.38 -15.04
N THR A 222 -2.17 6.79 -16.04
CA THR A 222 -3.25 7.78 -15.87
C THR A 222 -4.31 7.30 -14.90
N VAL A 223 -4.78 6.06 -15.04
CA VAL A 223 -5.80 5.50 -14.13
C VAL A 223 -5.27 5.41 -12.71
N MET A 224 -4.03 4.99 -12.51
CA MET A 224 -3.42 4.97 -11.17
C MET A 224 -3.21 6.37 -10.59
N ALA A 225 -2.93 7.38 -11.43
CA ALA A 225 -2.89 8.77 -11.01
C ALA A 225 -4.28 9.25 -10.55
N ILE A 226 -5.34 8.91 -11.30
CA ILE A 226 -6.73 9.19 -10.92
C ILE A 226 -7.05 8.53 -9.58
N CYS A 227 -6.71 7.25 -9.38
CA CYS A 227 -6.87 6.58 -8.09
C CYS A 227 -6.15 7.35 -6.98
N SER A 228 -4.92 7.78 -7.20
CA SER A 228 -4.15 8.55 -6.22
C SER A 228 -4.82 9.90 -5.88
N VAL A 229 -5.35 10.63 -6.88
CA VAL A 229 -6.14 11.85 -6.66
C VAL A 229 -7.42 11.54 -5.88
N MET A 230 -8.12 10.46 -6.21
CA MET A 230 -9.33 10.04 -5.51
C MET A 230 -9.05 9.71 -4.05
N ALA A 231 -7.91 9.10 -3.72
CA ALA A 231 -7.49 8.92 -2.33
C ALA A 231 -7.35 10.26 -1.59
N ALA A 232 -6.70 11.26 -2.21
CA ALA A 232 -6.60 12.60 -1.64
C ALA A 232 -7.97 13.28 -1.46
N VAL A 233 -8.86 13.17 -2.44
CA VAL A 233 -10.22 13.74 -2.38
C VAL A 233 -11.04 13.07 -1.28
N SER A 234 -10.94 11.74 -1.13
CA SER A 234 -11.60 11.02 -0.04
C SER A 234 -11.07 11.49 1.31
N LEU A 235 -9.75 11.59 1.49
CA LEU A 235 -9.16 12.06 2.75
C LEU A 235 -9.57 13.48 3.14
N ARG A 236 -9.78 14.39 2.17
CA ARG A 236 -10.28 15.74 2.46
C ARG A 236 -11.68 15.75 3.08
N ARG A 237 -12.48 14.69 2.87
CA ARG A 237 -13.82 14.55 3.46
C ARG A 237 -13.77 13.96 4.87
N PHE A 238 -12.61 13.55 5.36
CA PHE A 238 -12.45 13.04 6.72
C PHE A 238 -12.31 14.19 7.73
N ASP A 239 -13.28 14.30 8.63
CA ASP A 239 -13.22 15.23 9.75
C ASP A 239 -12.37 14.62 10.89
N ALA A 240 -11.17 15.19 11.08
CA ALA A 240 -10.23 14.79 12.12
C ALA A 240 -10.59 15.36 13.51
N SER A 241 -11.64 16.19 13.62
CA SER A 241 -12.05 16.81 14.89
C SER A 241 -12.49 15.76 15.92
N PRO A 242 -12.02 15.80 17.18
CA PRO A 242 -12.45 14.86 18.22
C PRO A 242 -13.97 14.93 18.42
N GLU A 243 -14.60 13.77 18.66
CA GLU A 243 -16.06 13.63 18.85
C GLU A 243 -16.57 14.45 20.06
N LYS A 244 -15.68 14.85 20.97
CA LYS A 244 -15.99 15.65 22.18
C LYS A 244 -16.25 17.15 21.97
N ALA A 245 -16.26 17.66 20.73
CA ALA A 245 -16.49 19.09 20.48
C ALA A 245 -17.87 19.44 19.90
N LYS A 246 -18.72 18.45 19.57
CA LYS A 246 -20.04 18.68 18.96
C LYS A 246 -21.24 18.32 19.84
N GLU A 247 -21.03 17.85 21.08
CA GLU A 247 -22.12 17.65 22.06
C GLU A 247 -22.27 18.82 23.07
N LEU A 248 -21.57 19.95 22.86
CA LEU A 248 -21.64 21.13 23.74
C LEU A 248 -21.86 22.46 22.98
N ALA A 249 -22.38 22.42 21.75
CA ALA A 249 -22.86 23.59 21.02
C ALA A 249 -24.28 23.32 20.50
#